data_AF-J9D5M9-F1
#
_entry.id   AF-J9D5M9-F1
#
_cell.length_a   1.000
_cell.length_b   1.000
_cell.length_c   1.000
_cell.angle_alpha   90.00
_cell.angle_beta   90.00
_cell.angle_gamma   90.00
#
_symmetry.space_group_name_H-M   'P 1'
#
loop_
_entity.id
_entity.type
_entity.pdbx_description
1 polymer ?
#
loop_
_entity_poly.entity_id
_entity_poly.type
_entity_poly.pdbx_seq_one_letter_code
_entity_poly.pdbx_strand_id
1 'polypeptide(L)'
;MNFSLASEMRDGFLVTEKRKKLWSIQLELLQQLLALCAKHNLRILIDSGTLLGAVRHQGYIPWDDDIDLVMPREDYDRLLEIAPRELQSPYFLQSAYTDKHYFRGHAQFRHSESTAILLYDI
;
A
#
# COMPACT_ATOMS: atom_id res chain seq x y z
N MET A 1 18.75 2.40 1.97
CA MET A 1 18.46 3.74 2.51
C MET A 1 18.36 3.62 4.03
N ASN A 2 18.94 4.55 4.79
CA ASN A 2 18.83 4.56 6.25
C ASN A 2 17.51 5.25 6.65
N PHE A 3 16.45 4.48 6.86
CA PHE A 3 15.15 4.99 7.31
C PHE A 3 15.15 5.14 8.83
N SER A 4 15.31 6.36 9.34
CA SER A 4 15.30 6.62 10.79
C SER A 4 13.88 6.56 11.36
N LEU A 5 13.69 5.77 12.42
CA LEU A 5 12.43 5.65 13.14
C LEU A 5 12.22 6.74 14.21
N ALA A 6 13.25 7.52 14.56
CA ALA A 6 13.13 8.55 15.58
C ALA A 6 12.09 9.61 15.19
N SER A 7 11.24 10.05 16.13
CA SER A 7 10.28 11.13 15.87
C SER A 7 10.99 12.39 15.36
N GLU A 8 10.36 13.13 14.45
CA GLU A 8 10.92 14.37 13.89
C GLU A 8 9.82 15.37 13.52
N MET A 9 10.19 16.66 13.45
CA MET A 9 9.33 17.70 12.89
C MET A 9 9.58 17.82 11.38
N ARG A 10 8.52 17.69 10.57
CA ARG A 10 8.55 17.94 9.13
C ARG A 10 7.43 18.91 8.76
N ASP A 11 7.76 20.03 8.14
CA ASP A 11 6.80 21.05 7.71
C ASP A 11 5.81 21.49 8.81
N GLY A 12 6.33 21.67 10.03
CA GLY A 12 5.51 22.06 11.18
C GLY A 12 4.65 20.94 11.77
N PHE A 13 4.77 19.71 11.27
CA PHE A 13 4.05 18.53 11.74
C PHE A 13 4.98 17.55 12.48
N LEU A 14 4.56 17.05 13.66
CA LEU A 14 5.32 16.03 14.40
C LEU A 14 5.07 14.64 13.82
N VAL A 15 6.02 14.15 13.02
CA VAL A 15 6.03 12.77 12.55
C VAL A 15 6.55 11.88 13.67
N THR A 16 5.64 11.14 14.30
CA THR A 16 5.98 10.26 15.43
C THR A 16 6.68 8.98 14.98
N GLU A 17 7.44 8.36 15.87
CA GLU A 17 8.01 7.02 15.68
C GLU A 17 6.94 6.00 15.24
N LYS A 18 5.74 6.05 15.83
CA LYS A 18 4.64 5.16 15.46
C LYS A 18 4.25 5.32 13.99
N ARG A 19 4.13 6.55 13.49
CA ARG A 19 3.84 6.79 12.06
C ARG A 19 4.98 6.30 11.17
N LYS A 20 6.23 6.49 11.58
CA LYS A 20 7.37 5.97 10.82
C LYS A 20 7.39 4.44 10.74
N LYS A 21 7.01 3.75 11.82
CA LYS A 21 6.81 2.29 11.77
C LYS A 21 5.71 1.90 10.78
N LEU A 22 4.61 2.65 10.73
CA LEU A 22 3.55 2.46 9.73
C LEU A 22 4.08 2.65 8.30
N TRP A 23 4.79 3.76 8.03
CA TRP A 23 5.40 4.01 6.73
C TRP A 23 6.39 2.91 6.34
N SER A 24 7.14 2.35 7.28
CA SER A 24 8.05 1.23 7.01
C SER A 24 7.29 0.00 6.48
N ILE A 25 6.17 -0.36 7.11
CA ILE A 25 5.32 -1.49 6.67
C ILE A 25 4.69 -1.19 5.30
N GLN A 26 4.26 0.05 5.07
CA GLN A 26 3.68 0.45 3.78
C GLN A 26 4.70 0.43 2.64
N LEU A 27 5.94 0.85 2.89
CA LEU A 27 7.02 0.75 1.92
C LEU A 27 7.39 -0.70 1.61
N GLU A 28 7.32 -1.58 2.60
CA GLU A 28 7.46 -3.02 2.41
C GLU A 28 6.33 -3.58 1.53
N LEU A 29 5.07 -3.24 1.83
CA LEU A 29 3.92 -3.59 0.99
C LEU A 29 4.09 -3.07 -0.45
N LEU A 30 4.49 -1.80 -0.61
CA LEU A 30 4.75 -1.23 -1.93
C LEU A 30 5.84 -2.03 -2.67
N GLN A 31 6.93 -2.40 -2.00
CA GLN A 31 7.99 -3.19 -2.60
C GLN A 31 7.51 -4.57 -3.06
N GLN A 32 6.70 -5.27 -2.24
CA GLN A 32 6.12 -6.56 -2.61
C GLN A 32 5.18 -6.45 -3.82
N LEU A 33 4.31 -5.43 -3.83
CA LEU A 33 3.38 -5.22 -4.93
C LEU A 33 4.12 -4.84 -6.22
N LEU A 34 5.12 -3.96 -6.15
CA LEU A 34 5.94 -3.61 -7.31
C LEU A 34 6.70 -4.82 -7.87
N ALA A 35 7.22 -5.69 -7.00
CA ALA A 35 7.89 -6.92 -7.41
C ALA A 35 6.92 -7.89 -8.12
N LEU A 36 5.70 -8.05 -7.59
CA LEU A 36 4.65 -8.84 -8.21
C LEU A 36 4.25 -8.27 -9.58
N CYS A 37 4.00 -6.97 -9.66
CA CYS A 37 3.66 -6.29 -10.92
C CYS A 37 4.79 -6.42 -11.95
N ALA A 38 6.05 -6.25 -11.55
CA ALA A 38 7.20 -6.41 -12.43
C ALA A 38 7.32 -7.86 -12.96
N LYS A 39 7.15 -8.86 -12.09
CA LYS A 39 7.19 -10.29 -12.48
C LYS A 39 6.15 -10.63 -13.56
N HIS A 40 4.99 -10.00 -13.53
CA HIS A 40 3.87 -10.29 -14.44
C HIS A 40 3.64 -9.24 -15.53
N ASN A 41 4.56 -8.28 -15.67
CA ASN A 41 4.49 -7.16 -16.60
C ASN A 41 3.19 -6.35 -16.49
N LEU A 42 2.77 -6.06 -15.25
CA LEU A 42 1.59 -5.23 -14.96
C LEU A 42 2.01 -3.77 -14.79
N ARG A 43 1.27 -2.84 -15.41
CA ARG A 43 1.50 -1.41 -15.20
C ARG A 43 0.86 -0.96 -13.90
N ILE A 44 1.60 -0.16 -13.15
CA ILE A 44 1.15 0.44 -11.90
C ILE A 44 1.78 1.83 -11.78
N LEU A 45 1.00 2.78 -11.29
CA LEU A 45 1.37 4.19 -11.16
C LEU A 45 1.01 4.66 -9.76
N ILE A 46 1.79 5.58 -9.20
CA ILE A 46 1.41 6.31 -7.98
C ILE A 46 0.36 7.37 -8.32
N ASP A 47 -0.55 7.64 -7.39
CA ASP A 47 -1.63 8.61 -7.59
C ASP A 47 -1.88 9.47 -6.33
N SER A 48 -2.75 10.47 -6.45
CA SER A 48 -3.36 11.19 -5.33
C SER A 48 -2.34 11.73 -4.31
N GLY A 49 -2.51 11.42 -3.01
CA GLY A 49 -1.62 11.92 -1.95
C GLY A 49 -0.19 11.42 -2.09
N THR A 50 -0.04 10.18 -2.56
CA THR A 50 1.27 9.55 -2.80
C THR A 50 2.05 10.25 -3.90
N LEU A 51 1.42 10.54 -5.05
CA LEU A 51 2.05 11.28 -6.14
C LEU A 51 2.45 12.69 -5.69
N LEU A 52 1.54 13.39 -5.01
CA LEU A 52 1.81 14.74 -4.50
C LEU A 52 2.96 14.73 -3.48
N GLY A 53 2.98 13.77 -2.57
CA GLY A 53 4.07 13.58 -1.60
C GLY A 53 5.41 13.35 -2.28
N ALA A 54 5.47 12.41 -3.24
CA ALA A 54 6.68 12.08 -3.97
C ALA A 54 7.29 13.31 -4.65
N VAL A 55 6.48 14.15 -5.28
CA VAL A 55 6.96 15.36 -5.96
C VAL A 55 7.26 16.51 -4.99
N ARG A 56 6.36 16.81 -4.05
CA ARG A 56 6.45 17.99 -3.19
C ARG A 56 7.38 17.80 -1.98
N HIS A 57 7.28 16.66 -1.31
CA HIS A 57 8.02 16.37 -0.07
C HIS A 57 9.18 15.40 -0.28
N GLN A 58 9.40 14.92 -1.52
CA GLN A 58 10.42 13.93 -1.84
C GLN A 58 10.22 12.63 -1.04
N GLY A 59 8.96 12.28 -0.77
CA GLY A 59 8.56 11.16 0.08
C GLY A 59 7.15 11.34 0.62
N TYR A 60 6.85 10.78 1.80
CA TYR A 60 5.54 10.93 2.43
C TYR A 60 5.19 12.39 2.73
N ILE A 61 3.91 12.73 2.57
CA ILE A 61 3.33 13.89 3.24
C ILE A 61 3.36 13.63 4.76
N PRO A 62 3.79 14.57 5.62
CA PRO A 62 4.02 14.28 7.05
C PRO A 62 2.85 13.67 7.82
N TRP A 63 1.62 13.94 7.39
CA TRP A 63 0.39 13.43 8.00
C TRP A 63 -0.27 12.26 7.27
N ASP A 64 0.25 11.84 6.11
CA ASP A 64 -0.29 10.70 5.36
C ASP A 64 -0.13 9.39 6.11
N ASP A 65 -1.11 8.51 5.94
CA ASP A 65 -1.19 7.20 6.56
C ASP A 65 -1.60 6.07 5.61
N ASP A 66 -1.53 6.27 4.30
CA ASP A 66 -1.68 5.24 3.26
C ASP A 66 -0.77 5.49 2.03
N ILE A 67 -0.87 4.59 1.04
CA ILE A 67 -0.24 4.72 -0.28
C ILE A 67 -1.32 4.46 -1.32
N ASP A 68 -1.49 5.40 -2.25
CA ASP A 68 -2.42 5.34 -3.36
C ASP A 68 -1.70 4.91 -4.65
N LEU A 69 -2.25 3.89 -5.29
CA LEU A 69 -1.78 3.36 -6.57
C LEU A 69 -2.96 3.21 -7.53
N VAL A 70 -2.69 3.45 -8.81
CA VAL A 70 -3.65 3.24 -9.89
C VAL A 70 -3.06 2.35 -10.96
N MET A 71 -3.94 1.61 -11.63
CA MET A 71 -3.60 0.67 -12.68
C MET A 71 -4.59 0.80 -13.84
N PRO A 72 -4.16 0.57 -15.08
CA PRO A 72 -5.08 0.29 -16.19
C PRO A 72 -6.02 -0.85 -15.82
N ARG A 73 -7.30 -0.78 -16.21
CA ARG A 73 -8.31 -1.74 -15.79
C ARG A 73 -7.92 -3.19 -16.09
N GLU A 74 -7.34 -3.44 -17.27
CA GLU A 74 -6.87 -4.77 -17.67
C GLU A 74 -5.76 -5.32 -16.77
N ASP A 75 -4.85 -4.47 -16.29
CA ASP A 75 -3.77 -4.88 -15.39
C ASP A 75 -4.27 -5.08 -13.96
N TYR A 76 -5.26 -4.29 -13.53
CA TYR A 76 -5.97 -4.49 -12.26
C TYR A 76 -6.72 -5.82 -12.23
N ASP A 77 -7.46 -6.15 -13.28
CA ASP A 77 -8.19 -7.42 -13.36
C ASP A 77 -7.22 -8.62 -13.33
N ARG A 78 -6.12 -8.53 -14.09
CA ARG A 78 -5.05 -9.54 -14.03
C ARG A 78 -4.42 -9.65 -12.65
N LEU A 79 -4.20 -8.53 -11.95
CA LEU A 79 -3.68 -8.53 -10.59
C LEU A 79 -4.59 -9.33 -9.65
N LEU A 80 -5.91 -9.12 -9.72
CA LEU A 80 -6.88 -9.85 -8.89
C LEU A 80 -6.85 -11.38 -9.15
N GLU A 81 -6.61 -11.81 -10.38
CA GLU A 81 -6.54 -13.22 -10.74
C GLU A 81 -5.24 -13.93 -10.29
N ILE A 82 -4.12 -13.20 -10.26
CA ILE A 82 -2.81 -13.79 -9.90
C ILE A 82 -2.52 -13.67 -8.42
N ALA A 83 -3.00 -12.61 -7.76
CA ALA A 83 -2.67 -12.27 -6.38
C ALA A 83 -2.93 -13.43 -5.40
N PRO A 84 -4.07 -14.16 -5.43
CA PRO A 84 -4.32 -15.27 -4.51
C PRO A 84 -3.34 -16.44 -4.62
N ARG A 85 -2.65 -16.59 -5.77
CA ARG A 85 -1.68 -17.67 -6.02
C ARG A 85 -0.25 -17.25 -5.74
N GLU A 86 0.05 -15.97 -5.95
CA GLU A 86 1.39 -15.41 -5.88
C GLU A 86 1.70 -14.80 -4.51
N LEU A 87 0.71 -14.20 -3.87
CA LEU A 87 0.87 -13.63 -2.53
C LEU A 87 0.88 -14.75 -1.49
N GLN A 88 1.78 -14.59 -0.52
CA GLN A 88 1.91 -15.47 0.62
C GLN A 88 1.76 -14.65 1.89
N SER A 89 1.29 -15.30 2.95
CA SER A 89 1.25 -14.68 4.28
C SER A 89 2.62 -14.04 4.61
N PRO A 90 2.65 -12.81 5.14
CA PRO A 90 1.50 -12.04 5.66
C PRO A 90 0.78 -11.15 4.65
N TYR A 91 1.09 -11.23 3.35
CA TYR A 91 0.54 -10.32 2.34
C TYR A 91 -0.71 -10.87 1.67
N PHE A 92 -1.72 -10.02 1.50
CA PHE A 92 -2.96 -10.41 0.82
C PHE A 92 -3.65 -9.19 0.19
N LEU A 93 -4.51 -9.44 -0.80
CA LEU A 93 -5.24 -8.42 -1.54
C LEU A 93 -6.74 -8.60 -1.27
N GLN A 94 -7.38 -7.57 -0.72
CA GLN A 94 -8.83 -7.54 -0.52
C GLN A 94 -9.52 -6.72 -1.59
N SER A 95 -10.68 -7.18 -2.05
CA SER A 95 -11.48 -6.48 -3.05
C SER A 95 -12.96 -6.84 -2.95
N ALA A 96 -13.82 -6.02 -3.57
CA ALA A 96 -15.26 -6.31 -3.66
C ALA A 96 -15.59 -7.60 -4.44
N TYR A 97 -14.62 -8.16 -5.19
CA TYR A 97 -14.80 -9.37 -5.97
C TYR A 97 -14.42 -10.64 -5.19
N THR A 98 -13.55 -10.50 -4.18
CA THR A 98 -12.98 -11.62 -3.43
C THR A 98 -13.56 -11.73 -2.01
N ASP A 99 -14.06 -10.63 -1.44
CA ASP A 99 -14.46 -10.53 -0.04
C ASP A 99 -15.94 -10.11 0.08
N LYS A 100 -16.78 -10.90 0.76
CA LYS A 100 -18.27 -10.74 0.71
C LYS A 100 -18.79 -9.45 1.33
N HIS A 101 -18.02 -8.85 2.25
CA HIS A 101 -18.42 -7.66 3.00
C HIS A 101 -17.51 -6.44 2.72
N TYR A 102 -16.85 -6.45 1.56
CA TYR A 102 -15.93 -5.40 1.19
C TYR A 102 -16.65 -4.25 0.48
N PHE A 103 -16.81 -3.13 1.20
CA PHE A 103 -17.63 -1.99 0.79
C PHE A 103 -16.87 -0.90 0.01
N ARG A 104 -15.56 -1.09 -0.23
CA ARG A 104 -14.73 -0.07 -0.91
C ARG A 104 -14.74 -0.29 -2.43
N GLY A 105 -14.71 0.80 -3.18
CA GLY A 105 -14.67 0.78 -4.65
C GLY A 105 -13.29 0.48 -5.25
N HIS A 106 -12.25 0.35 -4.42
CA HIS A 106 -10.87 0.03 -4.81
C HIS A 106 -10.39 -1.20 -4.04
N ALA A 107 -9.42 -1.97 -4.58
CA ALA A 107 -8.79 -3.04 -3.82
C ALA A 107 -7.79 -2.48 -2.78
N GLN A 108 -7.52 -3.24 -1.72
CA GLN A 108 -6.52 -2.90 -0.72
C GLN A 108 -5.53 -4.04 -0.54
N PHE A 109 -4.26 -3.75 -0.77
CA PHE A 109 -3.15 -4.66 -0.49
C PHE A 109 -2.71 -4.48 0.96
N ARG A 110 -2.62 -5.58 1.71
CA ARG A 110 -2.56 -5.56 3.17
C ARG A 110 -1.55 -6.53 3.75
N HIS A 111 -1.19 -6.25 5.00
CA HIS A 111 -0.40 -7.11 5.87
C HIS A 111 -1.29 -7.69 6.97
N SER A 112 -1.42 -9.02 7.06
CA SER A 112 -2.36 -9.73 7.96
C SER A 112 -2.03 -9.54 9.44
N GLU A 113 -0.77 -9.23 9.76
CA GLU A 113 -0.33 -8.96 11.14
C GLU A 113 -0.48 -7.46 11.53
N SER A 114 -1.14 -6.65 10.69
CA SER A 114 -1.39 -5.22 10.97
C SER A 114 -2.82 -4.96 11.42
N THR A 115 -3.08 -3.82 12.08
CA THR A 115 -4.42 -3.46 12.58
C THR A 115 -5.34 -2.86 11.50
N ALA A 116 -4.84 -2.64 10.29
CA ALA A 116 -5.60 -2.08 9.19
C ALA A 116 -6.06 -3.20 8.24
N ILE A 117 -6.90 -4.11 8.74
CA ILE A 117 -7.48 -5.23 7.98
C ILE A 117 -8.99 -5.32 8.19
N LEU A 118 -9.71 -5.86 7.21
CA LEU A 118 -11.10 -6.28 7.40
C LEU A 118 -11.08 -7.79 7.66
N LEU A 119 -11.42 -8.19 8.88
CA LEU A 119 -11.32 -9.59 9.37
C LEU A 119 -12.38 -10.54 8.81
N TYR A 120 -13.32 -10.03 8.02
CA TYR A 120 -14.35 -10.85 7.42
C TYR A 120 -13.74 -11.55 6.19
N ASP A 121 -13.71 -12.88 6.22
CA ASP A 121 -13.31 -13.77 5.11
C ASP A 121 -11.81 -13.89 4.77
N ILE A 122 -10.89 -13.74 5.74
CA ILE A 122 -9.45 -14.14 5.59
C ILE A 122 -9.31 -15.66 5.77
#